data_AF-A0A1B1MKN4-F1
#
_entry.id   AF-A0A1B1MKN4-F1
#
_cell.length_a   1.000
_cell.length_b   1.000
_cell.length_c   1.000
_cell.angle_alpha   90.00
_cell.angle_beta   90.00
_cell.angle_gamma   90.00
#
_symmetry.space_group_name_H-M   'P 1'
#
loop_
_entity.id
_entity.type
_entity.pdbx_description
1 polymer ?
#
loop_
_entity_poly.entity_id
_entity_poly.type
_entity_poly.pdbx_seq_one_letter_code
_entity_poly.pdbx_strand_id
1 'polypeptide(L)'
;MIPETSSSAAALDSGTRELTRVLVLLSLTGRLGERRPSLGSLVDRLDFGRFALHLKSSEAVLPMPVLVERVAPADLRLPHGDHGLDLESVQIAVLATPRGDMTLALDCGFAGRTPPDALAAWLATTCFDRDRIGLGDQLLPAALNRRLTPLEPLAFGQNVHQLVFPGGELRRDLLDADPVEAPAVLHQILYRGRMGAPLASVPAVPPNLRNHGATLSAHGRGVSVHAGWAEHVENGLTLVALGMVSALAVLQRTRLTAFETMRANERAVAESPYQIRSLISRLSDGVNELQLDLAFGVEAYVDSLLIPEMVMEVFQSSLRDALGIPDSLENSARMVERLTSVISARSAALQAELAERDDRRDRTVSALVAVATGIALPPTLLLAYFGVNASNVNNRRSIFDLHAYGWAYVLAWLPFVALAVVGYLLLRRVSRRSGSLLAPPATGPAPVPAPRPPSGS
;
A
#
# COMPACT_ATOMS: atom_id res chain seq x y z
N MET A 1 -55.43 0.94 -12.02
CA MET A 1 -55.49 1.82 -10.84
C MET A 1 -54.57 1.19 -9.81
N ILE A 2 -53.29 1.55 -9.86
CA ILE A 2 -52.22 1.00 -9.01
C ILE A 2 -52.01 2.04 -7.91
N PRO A 3 -52.00 1.67 -6.61
CA PRO A 3 -51.86 2.65 -5.55
C PRO A 3 -50.42 3.18 -5.50
N GLU A 4 -50.32 4.50 -5.47
CA GLU A 4 -49.11 5.26 -5.16
C GLU A 4 -48.64 4.93 -3.74
N THR A 5 -47.54 4.19 -3.62
CA THR A 5 -46.83 3.98 -2.34
C THR A 5 -45.46 4.66 -2.28
N SER A 6 -45.11 5.51 -3.26
CA SER A 6 -43.78 6.15 -3.32
C SER A 6 -43.68 7.52 -2.62
N SER A 7 -44.80 8.16 -2.25
CA SER A 7 -44.75 9.56 -1.74
C SER A 7 -44.32 9.68 -0.27
N SER A 8 -44.55 8.66 0.56
CA SER A 8 -44.27 8.74 2.00
C SER A 8 -42.79 8.59 2.36
N ALA A 9 -42.01 7.80 1.61
CA ALA A 9 -40.58 7.62 1.88
C ALA A 9 -39.73 8.79 1.32
N ALA A 10 -40.12 9.32 0.15
CA ALA A 10 -39.47 10.50 -0.44
C ALA A 10 -39.57 11.74 0.45
N ALA A 11 -40.66 11.88 1.23
CA ALA A 11 -40.85 12.96 2.19
C ALA A 11 -39.93 12.86 3.43
N LEU A 12 -39.40 11.67 3.75
CA LEU A 12 -38.50 11.47 4.91
C LEU A 12 -37.03 11.75 4.56
N ASP A 13 -36.62 11.54 3.32
CA ASP A 13 -35.23 11.69 2.89
C ASP A 13 -34.95 12.99 2.12
N SER A 14 -36.00 13.73 1.74
CA SER A 14 -35.86 15.06 1.16
C SER A 14 -35.85 16.14 2.24
N GLY A 15 -35.12 17.22 1.98
CA GLY A 15 -34.88 18.30 2.93
C GLY A 15 -34.58 19.63 2.24
N THR A 16 -34.62 20.68 3.03
CA THR A 16 -34.32 22.04 2.59
C THR A 16 -33.27 22.65 3.49
N ARG A 17 -32.33 23.41 2.92
CA ARG A 17 -31.35 24.17 3.68
C ARG A 17 -31.26 25.61 3.20
N GLU A 18 -31.00 26.49 4.14
CA GLU A 18 -30.80 27.90 3.87
C GLU A 18 -29.37 28.15 3.37
N LEU A 19 -28.38 27.53 4.02
CA LEU A 19 -26.96 27.69 3.71
C LEU A 19 -26.47 26.65 2.73
N THR A 20 -25.57 27.02 1.82
CA THR A 20 -24.82 26.03 1.03
C THR A 20 -23.72 25.46 1.90
N ARG A 21 -23.71 24.13 2.09
CA ARG A 21 -22.66 23.43 2.83
C ARG A 21 -21.68 22.81 1.85
N VAL A 22 -20.39 22.96 2.10
CA VAL A 22 -19.32 22.31 1.34
C VAL A 22 -18.43 21.55 2.31
N LEU A 23 -18.30 20.25 2.09
CA LEU A 23 -17.41 19.41 2.85
C LEU A 23 -16.19 19.04 2.00
N VAL A 24 -15.02 19.50 2.39
CA VAL A 24 -13.74 19.16 1.74
C VAL A 24 -13.08 18.03 2.51
N LEU A 25 -13.00 16.86 1.89
CA LEU A 25 -12.31 15.69 2.42
C LEU A 25 -10.90 15.63 1.84
N LEU A 26 -9.90 15.70 2.71
CA LEU A 26 -8.49 15.72 2.38
C LEU A 26 -7.79 14.56 3.08
N SER A 27 -7.23 13.63 2.29
CA SER A 27 -6.33 12.63 2.86
C SER A 27 -5.11 13.31 3.50
N LEU A 28 -4.64 12.79 4.64
CA LEU A 28 -3.43 13.26 5.29
C LEU A 28 -2.34 12.17 5.23
N THR A 29 -1.09 12.59 5.09
CA THR A 29 0.07 11.70 5.25
C THR A 29 0.40 11.51 6.72
N GLY A 30 0.82 10.30 7.09
CA GLY A 30 1.16 9.95 8.48
C GLY A 30 0.07 9.12 9.17
N ARG A 31 0.44 8.49 10.29
CA ARG A 31 -0.45 7.66 11.12
C ARG A 31 -0.47 8.17 12.56
N LEU A 32 -1.63 8.05 13.20
CA LEU A 32 -1.73 8.22 14.65
C LEU A 32 -1.27 6.95 15.37
N GLY A 33 -0.49 7.11 16.42
CA GLY A 33 -0.05 6.00 17.29
C GLY A 33 -1.20 5.33 18.04
N GLU A 34 -0.90 4.33 18.86
CA GLU A 34 -1.92 3.52 19.57
C GLU A 34 -2.67 4.30 20.67
N ARG A 35 -2.03 5.28 21.30
CA ARG A 35 -2.68 6.20 22.26
C ARG A 35 -3.35 7.35 21.52
N ARG A 36 -4.54 7.10 20.98
CA ARG A 36 -5.32 8.10 20.24
C ARG A 36 -6.26 8.84 21.20
N PRO A 37 -6.32 10.19 21.16
CA PRO A 37 -7.43 10.91 21.77
C PRO A 37 -8.70 10.50 21.02
N SER A 38 -9.60 9.78 21.69
CA SER A 38 -10.92 9.47 21.14
C SER A 38 -11.90 10.53 21.63
N LEU A 39 -12.65 11.10 20.69
CA LEU A 39 -13.71 12.05 20.99
C LEU A 39 -15.10 11.37 21.07
N GLY A 40 -15.12 10.03 21.11
CA GLY A 40 -16.34 9.22 21.09
C GLY A 40 -16.73 8.75 19.69
N SER A 41 -17.90 8.12 19.58
CA SER A 41 -18.42 7.60 18.32
C SER A 41 -18.70 8.71 17.31
N LEU A 42 -18.49 8.42 16.03
CA LEU A 42 -19.00 9.26 14.95
C LEU A 42 -20.54 9.29 14.96
N VAL A 43 -21.16 8.15 15.25
CA VAL A 43 -22.62 7.95 15.19
C VAL A 43 -23.35 8.74 16.28
N ASP A 44 -22.68 9.04 17.39
CA ASP A 44 -23.24 9.86 18.47
C ASP A 44 -23.05 11.36 18.23
N ARG A 45 -22.20 11.75 17.26
CA ARG A 45 -21.84 13.15 16.98
C ARG A 45 -22.57 13.76 15.80
N LEU A 46 -22.96 12.94 14.83
CA LEU A 46 -23.70 13.36 13.66
C LEU A 46 -25.07 12.70 13.64
N ASP A 47 -26.08 13.42 13.18
CA ASP A 47 -27.39 12.83 12.97
C ASP A 47 -27.36 11.97 11.70
N PHE A 48 -27.57 10.68 11.88
CA PHE A 48 -27.70 9.71 10.80
C PHE A 48 -29.15 9.21 10.65
N GLY A 49 -30.09 9.75 11.43
CA GLY A 49 -31.51 9.42 11.37
C GLY A 49 -31.75 7.91 11.37
N ARG A 50 -32.44 7.42 10.33
CA ARG A 50 -32.74 5.99 10.16
C ARG A 50 -31.51 5.10 9.94
N PHE A 51 -30.36 5.66 9.53
CA PHE A 51 -29.13 4.90 9.31
C PHE A 51 -28.33 4.63 10.59
N ALA A 52 -28.63 5.36 11.68
CA ALA A 52 -27.86 5.30 12.92
C ALA A 52 -27.77 3.88 13.50
N LEU A 53 -28.86 3.09 13.41
CA LEU A 53 -28.88 1.71 13.93
C LEU A 53 -27.88 0.80 13.20
N HIS A 54 -27.81 0.91 11.87
CA HIS A 54 -26.87 0.15 11.04
C HIS A 54 -25.42 0.56 11.29
N LEU A 55 -25.20 1.85 11.51
CA LEU A 55 -23.86 2.37 11.80
C LEU A 55 -23.36 1.96 13.19
N LYS A 56 -24.24 1.89 14.19
CA LYS A 56 -23.89 1.41 15.54
C LYS A 56 -23.41 -0.04 15.53
N SER A 57 -24.00 -0.91 14.71
CA SER A 57 -23.52 -2.31 14.59
C SER A 57 -22.13 -2.43 13.95
N SER A 58 -21.73 -1.43 13.16
CA SER A 58 -20.46 -1.43 12.43
C SER A 58 -19.45 -0.43 13.02
N GLU A 59 -19.68 0.08 14.23
CA GLU A 59 -18.90 1.16 14.82
C GLU A 59 -17.39 0.87 14.89
N ALA A 60 -17.02 -0.38 15.14
CA ALA A 60 -15.63 -0.82 15.24
C ALA A 60 -14.81 -0.64 13.94
N VAL A 61 -15.48 -0.54 12.78
CA VAL A 61 -14.83 -0.33 11.48
C VAL A 61 -14.96 1.10 10.96
N LEU A 62 -15.78 1.94 11.62
CA LEU A 62 -15.97 3.32 11.21
C LEU A 62 -14.78 4.21 11.59
N PRO A 63 -14.46 5.24 10.79
CA PRO A 63 -13.53 6.27 11.19
C PRO A 63 -14.00 6.98 12.47
N MET A 64 -13.08 7.17 13.42
CA MET A 64 -13.35 7.85 14.68
C MET A 64 -12.83 9.29 14.64
N PRO A 65 -13.60 10.27 15.13
CA PRO A 65 -13.11 11.64 15.28
C PRO A 65 -12.01 11.71 16.36
N VAL A 66 -10.88 12.29 16.00
CA VAL A 66 -9.74 12.54 16.91
C VAL A 66 -9.53 14.03 17.19
N LEU A 67 -10.05 14.88 16.31
CA LEU A 67 -10.15 16.33 16.50
C LEU A 67 -11.48 16.78 15.89
N VAL A 68 -12.22 17.62 16.60
CA VAL A 68 -13.37 18.37 16.06
C VAL A 68 -13.36 19.74 16.71
N GLU A 69 -13.20 20.78 15.90
CA GLU A 69 -13.06 22.16 16.36
C GLU A 69 -13.89 23.08 15.46
N ARG A 70 -14.69 23.95 16.05
CA ARG A 70 -15.30 25.07 15.32
C ARG A 70 -14.31 26.21 15.30
N VAL A 71 -14.10 26.78 14.12
CA VAL A 71 -13.12 27.82 13.86
C VAL A 71 -13.86 29.05 13.36
N ALA A 72 -13.39 30.25 13.74
CA ALA A 72 -13.96 31.47 13.20
C ALA A 72 -13.69 31.52 11.68
N PRO A 73 -14.67 31.89 10.83
CA PRO A 73 -14.45 31.95 9.38
C PRO A 73 -13.21 32.74 8.96
N ALA A 74 -12.93 33.85 9.65
CA ALA A 74 -11.76 34.70 9.40
C ALA A 74 -10.40 34.02 9.67
N ASP A 75 -10.37 32.94 10.45
CA ASP A 75 -9.16 32.19 10.73
C ASP A 75 -8.84 31.19 9.61
N LEU A 76 -9.81 30.77 8.79
CA LEU A 76 -9.56 29.94 7.61
C LEU A 76 -9.08 30.83 6.46
N ARG A 77 -7.78 30.81 6.17
CA ARG A 77 -7.19 31.66 5.14
C ARG A 77 -6.95 30.88 3.86
N LEU A 78 -7.66 31.25 2.79
CA LEU A 78 -7.42 30.73 1.44
C LEU A 78 -6.46 31.64 0.66
N PRO A 79 -5.59 31.08 -0.19
CA PRO A 79 -4.56 31.86 -0.91
C PRO A 79 -5.12 32.88 -1.90
N HIS A 80 -6.39 32.73 -2.31
CA HIS A 80 -7.08 33.64 -3.23
C HIS A 80 -8.35 34.25 -2.60
N GLY A 81 -8.48 34.19 -1.28
CA GLY A 81 -9.69 34.60 -0.56
C GLY A 81 -10.90 33.69 -0.82
N ASP A 82 -12.09 34.15 -0.42
CA ASP A 82 -13.34 33.38 -0.48
C ASP A 82 -14.10 33.51 -1.81
N HIS A 83 -13.49 34.12 -2.83
CA HIS A 83 -14.08 34.29 -4.18
C HIS A 83 -15.44 35.02 -4.18
N GLY A 84 -15.68 35.87 -3.20
CA GLY A 84 -16.95 36.59 -3.04
C GLY A 84 -18.07 35.77 -2.38
N LEU A 85 -17.76 34.56 -1.88
CA LEU A 85 -18.65 33.80 -1.02
C LEU A 85 -18.62 34.34 0.41
N ASP A 86 -19.78 34.31 1.08
CA ASP A 86 -19.90 34.70 2.48
C ASP A 86 -19.78 33.46 3.38
N LEU A 87 -18.56 33.18 3.85
CA LEU A 87 -18.28 32.03 4.71
C LEU A 87 -18.77 32.31 6.13
N GLU A 88 -19.85 31.64 6.53
CA GLU A 88 -20.52 31.85 7.82
C GLU A 88 -19.98 30.93 8.91
N SER A 89 -19.64 29.69 8.55
CA SER A 89 -19.17 28.69 9.52
C SER A 89 -18.08 27.80 8.95
N VAL A 90 -17.14 27.44 9.82
CA VAL A 90 -16.07 26.49 9.53
C VAL A 90 -15.95 25.51 10.70
N GLN A 91 -16.03 24.22 10.40
CA GLN A 91 -15.67 23.16 11.33
C GLN A 91 -14.55 22.32 10.75
N ILE A 92 -13.52 22.11 11.55
CA ILE A 92 -12.38 21.27 11.23
C ILE A 92 -12.54 19.97 12.01
N ALA A 93 -12.61 18.85 11.30
CA ALA A 93 -12.58 17.53 11.90
C ALA A 93 -11.44 16.70 11.32
N VAL A 94 -10.70 15.99 12.18
CA VAL A 94 -9.77 14.95 11.76
C VAL A 94 -10.36 13.62 12.20
N LEU A 95 -10.53 12.72 11.24
CA LEU A 95 -11.04 11.38 11.46
C LEU A 95 -9.89 10.40 11.26
N ALA A 96 -9.76 9.45 12.18
CA ALA A 96 -8.78 8.38 12.11
C ALA A 96 -9.49 7.06 11.92
N THR A 97 -9.06 6.28 10.95
CA THR A 97 -9.51 4.89 10.80
C THR A 97 -9.06 4.05 12.00
N PRO A 98 -9.65 2.87 12.25
CA PRO A 98 -9.12 1.90 13.21
C PRO A 98 -7.63 1.61 13.03
N ARG A 99 -7.10 1.68 11.80
CA ARG A 99 -5.66 1.52 11.50
C ARG A 99 -4.81 2.78 11.72
N GLY A 100 -5.44 3.92 12.00
CA GLY A 100 -4.79 5.18 12.32
C GLY A 100 -4.51 6.08 11.12
N ASP A 101 -5.05 5.74 9.94
CA ASP A 101 -5.01 6.59 8.76
C ASP A 101 -5.92 7.79 8.97
N MET A 102 -5.42 8.98 8.64
CA MET A 102 -6.11 10.22 8.93
C MET A 102 -6.71 10.85 7.67
N THR A 103 -7.95 11.31 7.81
CA THR A 103 -8.62 12.15 6.83
C THR A 103 -9.09 13.42 7.52
N LEU A 104 -8.74 14.56 6.94
CA LEU A 104 -9.23 15.86 7.34
C LEU A 104 -10.55 16.14 6.62
N ALA A 105 -11.54 16.59 7.37
CA ALA A 105 -12.79 17.12 6.88
C ALA A 105 -12.88 18.60 7.25
N LEU A 106 -13.01 19.47 6.25
CA LEU A 106 -13.33 20.88 6.41
C LEU A 106 -14.78 21.07 6.01
N ASP A 107 -15.64 21.31 6.99
CA ASP A 107 -17.07 21.54 6.80
C ASP A 107 -17.35 23.03 6.84
N CYS A 108 -17.71 23.59 5.69
CA CYS A 108 -17.89 25.02 5.47
C CYS A 108 -19.35 25.33 5.14
N GLY A 109 -19.97 26.25 5.87
CA GLY A 109 -21.30 26.78 5.56
C GLY A 109 -21.20 28.19 4.96
N PHE A 110 -21.88 28.40 3.84
CA PHE A 110 -21.94 29.69 3.14
C PHE A 110 -23.32 30.31 3.27
N ALA A 111 -23.34 31.56 3.75
CA ALA A 111 -24.53 32.40 3.81
C ALA A 111 -24.80 33.10 2.48
N GLY A 112 -26.03 33.59 2.35
CA GLY A 112 -26.44 34.43 1.25
C GLY A 112 -26.39 33.74 -0.11
N ARG A 113 -25.99 34.49 -1.14
CA ARG A 113 -25.93 34.00 -2.51
C ARG A 113 -24.66 33.20 -2.73
N THR A 114 -24.79 32.01 -3.31
CA THR A 114 -23.65 31.15 -3.67
C THR A 114 -23.58 30.98 -5.20
N PRO A 115 -22.99 31.94 -5.94
CA PRO A 115 -22.86 31.83 -7.39
C PRO A 115 -22.07 30.58 -7.79
N PRO A 116 -22.50 29.83 -8.83
CA PRO A 116 -21.80 28.61 -9.26
C PRO A 116 -20.34 28.82 -9.67
N ASP A 117 -20.01 29.98 -10.24
CA ASP A 117 -18.65 30.37 -10.64
C ASP A 117 -17.75 30.66 -9.43
N ALA A 118 -18.25 31.42 -8.45
CA ALA A 118 -17.56 31.68 -7.20
C ALA A 118 -17.31 30.36 -6.42
N LEU A 119 -18.33 29.50 -6.34
CA LEU A 119 -18.22 28.18 -5.72
C LEU A 119 -17.19 27.29 -6.44
N ALA A 120 -17.22 27.25 -7.77
CA ALA A 120 -16.26 26.49 -8.56
C ALA A 120 -14.82 26.97 -8.34
N ALA A 121 -14.59 28.29 -8.26
CA ALA A 121 -13.28 28.88 -7.97
C ALA A 121 -12.80 28.56 -6.54
N TRP A 122 -13.72 28.57 -5.57
CA TRP A 122 -13.44 28.17 -4.19
C TRP A 122 -13.06 26.68 -4.10
N LEU A 123 -13.81 25.81 -4.77
CA LEU A 123 -13.52 24.37 -4.87
C LEU A 123 -12.18 24.11 -5.58
N ALA A 124 -11.84 24.88 -6.61
CA ALA A 124 -10.55 24.83 -7.28
C ALA A 124 -9.41 25.20 -6.32
N THR A 125 -9.56 26.29 -5.59
CA THR A 125 -8.54 26.77 -4.64
C THR A 125 -8.28 25.75 -3.54
N THR A 126 -9.33 25.19 -2.94
CA THR A 126 -9.20 24.19 -1.88
C THR A 126 -8.71 22.82 -2.37
N CYS A 127 -8.74 22.56 -3.68
CA CYS A 127 -8.18 21.34 -4.28
C CYS A 127 -6.72 21.51 -4.73
N PHE A 128 -6.43 22.56 -5.52
CA PHE A 128 -5.14 22.74 -6.20
C PHE A 128 -4.11 23.48 -5.37
N ASP A 129 -4.54 24.45 -4.55
CA ASP A 129 -3.67 25.24 -3.68
C ASP A 129 -3.78 24.83 -2.21
N ARG A 130 -4.20 23.58 -1.96
CA ARG A 130 -4.48 23.07 -0.61
C ARG A 130 -3.30 23.21 0.36
N ASP A 131 -2.07 23.05 -0.14
CA ASP A 131 -0.84 23.19 0.65
C ASP A 131 -0.61 24.61 1.17
N ARG A 132 -1.35 25.60 0.64
CA ARG A 132 -1.29 27.01 1.03
C ARG A 132 -2.47 27.43 1.91
N ILE A 133 -3.39 26.52 2.25
CA ILE A 133 -4.49 26.82 3.16
C ILE A 133 -3.93 27.08 4.56
N GLY A 134 -4.31 28.22 5.14
CA GLY A 134 -3.92 28.66 6.48
C GLY A 134 -5.02 28.48 7.51
N LEU A 135 -4.60 28.33 8.76
CA LEU A 135 -5.43 28.39 9.96
C LEU A 135 -4.79 29.35 10.95
N GLY A 136 -5.38 30.54 11.10
CA GLY A 136 -4.77 31.68 11.77
C GLY A 136 -3.47 32.10 11.07
N ASP A 137 -2.37 32.15 11.82
CA ASP A 137 -1.05 32.57 11.29
C ASP A 137 -0.16 31.42 10.82
N GLN A 138 -0.71 30.22 10.66
CA GLN A 138 0.04 29.04 10.23
C GLN A 138 -0.63 28.31 9.08
N LEU A 139 0.16 27.52 8.33
CA LEU A 139 -0.40 26.55 7.39
C LEU A 139 -1.21 25.49 8.14
N LEU A 140 -2.31 25.06 7.54
CA LEU A 140 -3.26 24.14 8.15
C LEU A 140 -2.61 22.82 8.62
N PRO A 141 -1.74 22.12 7.85
CA PRO A 141 -1.06 20.93 8.36
C PRO A 141 -0.16 21.20 9.57
N ALA A 142 0.53 22.34 9.62
CA ALA A 142 1.36 22.72 10.77
C ALA A 142 0.50 22.98 12.02
N ALA A 143 -0.67 23.60 11.83
CA ALA A 143 -1.63 23.83 12.91
C ALA A 143 -2.23 22.51 13.43
N LEU A 144 -2.45 21.52 12.56
CA LEU A 144 -2.91 20.18 12.95
C LEU A 144 -1.82 19.37 13.67
N ASN A 145 -0.57 19.44 13.20
CA ASN A 145 0.58 18.78 13.83
C ASN A 145 0.74 19.20 15.30
N ARG A 146 0.56 20.48 15.61
CA ARG A 146 0.61 20.99 17.00
C ARG A 146 -0.52 20.47 17.88
N ARG A 147 -1.71 20.24 17.31
CA ARG A 147 -2.89 19.76 18.06
C ARG A 147 -2.86 18.25 18.29
N LEU A 148 -2.44 17.48 17.29
CA LEU A 148 -2.56 16.02 17.29
C LEU A 148 -1.29 15.29 17.74
N THR A 149 -0.13 15.94 17.69
CA THR A 149 1.19 15.33 18.00
C THR A 149 1.38 13.96 17.32
N PRO A 150 1.25 13.89 15.98
CA PRO A 150 1.32 12.63 15.23
C PRO A 150 2.73 12.04 15.24
N LEU A 151 2.85 10.73 14.94
CA LEU A 151 4.16 10.05 14.88
C LEU A 151 5.06 10.61 13.77
N GLU A 152 4.45 11.04 12.67
CA GLU A 152 5.09 11.67 11.53
C GLU A 152 4.39 12.99 11.22
N PRO A 153 5.12 14.03 10.73
CA PRO A 153 4.50 15.28 10.34
C PRO A 153 3.38 15.08 9.30
N LEU A 154 2.20 15.58 9.62
CA LEU A 154 1.06 15.65 8.72
C LEU A 154 1.38 16.58 7.55
N ALA A 155 1.11 16.08 6.36
CA ALA A 155 1.00 16.84 5.13
C ALA A 155 -0.26 16.40 4.37
N PHE A 156 -0.68 17.17 3.38
CA PHE A 156 -1.80 16.75 2.54
C PHE A 156 -1.37 15.60 1.63
N GLY A 157 -2.20 14.56 1.58
CA GLY A 157 -2.13 13.54 0.55
C GLY A 157 -2.57 14.09 -0.81
N GLN A 158 -2.60 13.20 -1.80
CA GLN A 158 -3.04 13.56 -3.15
C GLN A 158 -4.56 13.41 -3.35
N ASN A 159 -5.23 12.70 -2.43
CA ASN A 159 -6.64 12.37 -2.58
C ASN A 159 -7.50 13.43 -1.90
N VAL A 160 -8.40 14.01 -2.69
CA VAL A 160 -9.34 15.05 -2.32
C VAL A 160 -10.69 14.71 -2.91
N HIS A 161 -11.74 14.76 -2.10
CA HIS A 161 -13.11 14.74 -2.58
C HIS A 161 -13.90 15.86 -1.91
N GLN A 162 -14.72 16.57 -2.68
CA GLN A 162 -15.51 17.69 -2.18
C GLN A 162 -16.99 17.40 -2.37
N LEU A 163 -17.76 17.43 -1.30
CA LEU A 163 -19.20 17.30 -1.36
C LEU A 163 -19.81 18.69 -1.27
N VAL A 164 -20.69 19.02 -2.20
CA VAL A 164 -21.48 20.24 -2.19
C VAL A 164 -22.92 19.86 -1.92
N PHE A 165 -23.50 20.49 -0.90
CA PHE A 165 -24.90 20.35 -0.55
C PHE A 165 -25.56 21.73 -0.70
N PRO A 166 -26.15 22.02 -1.87
CA PRO A 166 -26.69 23.33 -2.21
C PRO A 166 -27.80 23.81 -1.27
N GLY A 167 -27.71 25.06 -0.85
CA GLY A 167 -28.76 25.77 -0.11
C GLY A 167 -29.31 26.97 -0.85
N GLY A 168 -30.36 27.57 -0.28
CA GLY A 168 -30.86 28.87 -0.69
C GLY A 168 -31.18 28.98 -2.19
N GLU A 169 -30.56 29.95 -2.86
CA GLU A 169 -30.69 30.21 -4.30
C GLU A 169 -30.08 29.08 -5.14
N LEU A 170 -28.86 28.62 -4.82
CA LEU A 170 -28.18 27.57 -5.59
C LEU A 170 -28.99 26.27 -5.64
N ARG A 171 -29.70 25.94 -4.55
CA ARG A 171 -30.61 24.80 -4.53
C ARG A 171 -31.78 24.97 -5.51
N ARG A 172 -32.39 26.16 -5.55
CA ARG A 172 -33.49 26.48 -6.48
C ARG A 172 -33.00 26.44 -7.92
N ASP A 173 -31.82 27.00 -8.18
CA ASP A 173 -31.18 26.97 -9.51
C ASP A 173 -30.83 25.56 -9.99
N LEU A 174 -30.81 24.55 -9.10
CA LEU A 174 -30.53 23.17 -9.45
C LEU A 174 -31.78 22.28 -9.53
N LEU A 175 -32.80 22.55 -8.69
CA LEU A 175 -34.02 21.74 -8.63
C LEU A 175 -35.17 22.33 -9.46
N ASP A 176 -35.27 23.66 -9.53
CA ASP A 176 -36.38 24.38 -10.17
C ASP A 176 -36.00 24.94 -11.56
N ALA A 177 -34.72 24.86 -11.95
CA ALA A 177 -34.24 25.38 -13.23
C ALA A 177 -34.69 24.54 -14.44
N ASP A 178 -34.67 25.19 -15.61
CA ASP A 178 -34.94 24.53 -16.89
C ASP A 178 -33.97 23.34 -17.09
N PRO A 179 -34.40 22.20 -17.66
CA PRO A 179 -33.56 21.01 -17.82
C PRO A 179 -32.27 21.24 -18.63
N VAL A 180 -32.14 22.39 -19.28
CA VAL A 180 -30.95 22.82 -20.04
C VAL A 180 -29.95 23.58 -19.16
N GLU A 181 -30.40 24.34 -18.15
CA GLU A 181 -29.53 25.20 -17.33
C GLU A 181 -28.88 24.43 -16.17
N ALA A 182 -29.63 23.55 -15.49
CA ALA A 182 -29.13 22.77 -14.37
C ALA A 182 -27.88 21.92 -14.73
N PRO A 183 -27.81 21.23 -15.90
CA PRO A 183 -26.58 20.56 -16.34
C PRO A 183 -25.37 21.48 -16.44
N ALA A 184 -25.53 22.72 -16.93
CA ALA A 184 -24.43 23.66 -17.09
C ALA A 184 -23.86 24.10 -15.73
N VAL A 185 -24.74 24.42 -14.78
CA VAL A 185 -24.37 24.73 -13.40
C VAL A 185 -23.65 23.55 -12.74
N LEU A 186 -24.19 22.33 -12.90
CA LEU A 186 -23.56 21.12 -12.36
C LEU A 186 -22.18 20.87 -12.96
N HIS A 187 -22.01 21.03 -14.27
CA HIS A 187 -20.68 20.89 -14.89
C HIS A 187 -19.68 21.90 -14.36
N GLN A 188 -20.10 23.15 -14.19
CA GLN A 188 -19.25 24.18 -13.64
C GLN A 188 -18.76 23.81 -12.24
N ILE A 189 -19.64 23.30 -11.37
CA ILE A 189 -19.29 22.88 -10.01
C ILE A 189 -18.43 21.60 -10.02
N LEU A 190 -18.88 20.56 -10.73
CA LEU A 190 -18.24 19.23 -10.73
C LEU A 190 -16.81 19.26 -11.28
N TYR A 191 -16.57 20.11 -12.29
CA TYR A 191 -15.26 20.29 -12.91
C TYR A 191 -14.51 21.51 -12.40
N ARG A 192 -15.02 22.20 -11.37
CA ARG A 192 -14.39 23.37 -10.76
C ARG A 192 -14.08 24.47 -11.80
N GLY A 193 -15.00 24.67 -12.73
CA GLY A 193 -14.92 25.66 -13.81
C GLY A 193 -13.95 25.31 -14.95
N ARG A 194 -13.37 24.09 -14.98
CA ARG A 194 -12.32 23.73 -15.95
C ARG A 194 -12.78 23.15 -17.28
N MET A 195 -14.06 22.82 -17.44
CA MET A 195 -14.57 22.50 -18.78
C MET A 195 -14.90 23.78 -19.53
N GLY A 196 -14.29 23.96 -20.70
CA GLY A 196 -14.75 24.98 -21.66
C GLY A 196 -16.21 24.71 -22.04
N ALA A 197 -16.92 25.75 -22.48
CA ALA A 197 -18.31 25.61 -22.92
C ALA A 197 -18.43 24.42 -23.89
N PRO A 198 -19.39 23.51 -23.69
CA PRO A 198 -19.55 22.36 -24.57
C PRO A 198 -19.70 22.87 -26.01
N LEU A 199 -18.86 22.35 -26.92
CA LEU A 199 -18.99 22.57 -28.35
C LEU A 199 -20.44 22.24 -28.74
N ALA A 200 -21.10 23.22 -29.35
CA ALA A 200 -22.53 23.25 -29.63
C ALA A 200 -23.08 21.91 -30.14
N SER A 201 -24.07 21.35 -29.43
CA SER A 201 -25.30 20.70 -29.97
C SER A 201 -25.96 19.67 -29.03
N VAL A 202 -25.35 19.29 -27.90
CA VAL A 202 -26.01 18.45 -26.88
C VAL A 202 -25.58 18.93 -25.49
N PRO A 203 -26.49 19.26 -24.56
CA PRO A 203 -26.13 19.47 -23.17
C PRO A 203 -25.48 18.18 -22.67
N ALA A 204 -24.17 18.18 -22.43
CA ALA A 204 -23.51 17.03 -21.84
C ALA A 204 -24.23 16.75 -20.52
N VAL A 205 -24.84 15.59 -20.34
CA VAL A 205 -25.42 15.22 -19.05
C VAL A 205 -24.25 15.01 -18.09
N PRO A 206 -24.23 15.63 -16.90
CA PRO A 206 -23.20 15.38 -15.90
C PRO A 206 -23.06 13.88 -15.62
N PRO A 207 -21.83 13.38 -15.43
CA PRO A 207 -21.63 11.96 -15.12
C PRO A 207 -22.42 11.59 -13.87
N ASN A 208 -23.02 10.40 -13.90
CA ASN A 208 -23.77 9.83 -12.77
C ASN A 208 -24.88 10.73 -12.21
N LEU A 209 -25.47 11.62 -13.04
CA LEU A 209 -26.62 12.42 -12.65
C LEU A 209 -27.83 11.52 -12.37
N ARG A 210 -28.46 11.74 -11.21
CA ARG A 210 -29.73 11.16 -10.81
C ARG A 210 -30.65 12.25 -10.29
N ASN A 211 -31.80 12.40 -10.92
CA ASN A 211 -32.84 13.35 -10.53
C ASN A 211 -34.11 12.57 -10.18
N HIS A 212 -34.59 12.73 -8.95
CA HIS A 212 -35.82 12.11 -8.45
C HIS A 212 -36.95 13.16 -8.28
N GLY A 213 -36.86 14.30 -8.97
CA GLY A 213 -37.78 15.43 -8.88
C GLY A 213 -37.46 16.32 -7.69
N ALA A 214 -37.64 15.81 -6.47
CA ALA A 214 -37.38 16.57 -5.24
C ALA A 214 -35.91 16.56 -4.80
N THR A 215 -35.12 15.63 -5.33
CA THR A 215 -33.69 15.48 -5.01
C THR A 215 -32.86 15.29 -6.27
N LEU A 216 -31.63 15.78 -6.21
CA LEU A 216 -30.66 15.68 -7.31
C LEU A 216 -29.31 15.26 -6.75
N SER A 217 -28.68 14.29 -7.38
CA SER A 217 -27.32 13.84 -7.06
C SER A 217 -26.52 13.74 -8.36
N ALA A 218 -25.35 14.35 -8.40
CA ALA A 218 -24.40 14.19 -9.50
C ALA A 218 -22.98 14.15 -8.94
N HIS A 219 -22.09 13.37 -9.55
CA HIS A 219 -20.71 13.33 -9.08
C HIS A 219 -19.72 13.03 -10.19
N GLY A 220 -18.57 13.68 -10.10
CA GLY A 220 -17.37 13.33 -10.82
C GLY A 220 -16.39 12.60 -9.93
N ARG A 221 -15.13 12.54 -10.37
CA ARG A 221 -14.04 11.90 -9.60
C ARG A 221 -13.68 12.67 -8.32
N GLY A 222 -13.75 14.00 -8.35
CA GLY A 222 -13.26 14.84 -7.25
C GLY A 222 -14.31 15.70 -6.55
N VAL A 223 -15.49 15.87 -7.14
CA VAL A 223 -16.58 16.69 -6.59
C VAL A 223 -17.89 15.92 -6.75
N SER A 224 -18.74 15.97 -5.74
CA SER A 224 -20.12 15.53 -5.78
C SER A 224 -21.06 16.66 -5.37
N VAL A 225 -22.24 16.70 -5.96
CA VAL A 225 -23.29 17.68 -5.69
C VAL A 225 -24.56 16.93 -5.34
N HIS A 226 -25.14 17.23 -4.19
CA HIS A 226 -26.31 16.57 -3.65
C HIS A 226 -27.31 17.62 -3.16
N ALA A 227 -28.37 17.87 -3.94
CA ALA A 227 -29.39 18.88 -3.65
C ALA A 227 -30.71 18.24 -3.21
N GLY A 228 -31.38 18.89 -2.26
CA GLY A 228 -32.71 18.51 -1.81
C GLY A 228 -32.77 17.33 -0.84
N TRP A 229 -31.63 16.79 -0.41
CA TRP A 229 -31.57 15.72 0.58
C TRP A 229 -31.69 16.25 2.01
N ALA A 230 -32.23 15.44 2.91
CA ALA A 230 -32.26 15.73 4.34
C ALA A 230 -30.87 15.54 4.97
N GLU A 231 -30.62 16.23 6.09
CA GLU A 231 -29.29 16.28 6.74
C GLU A 231 -28.74 14.90 7.09
N HIS A 232 -29.58 13.97 7.57
CA HIS A 232 -29.15 12.61 7.88
C HIS A 232 -28.65 11.84 6.66
N VAL A 233 -29.23 12.10 5.48
CA VAL A 233 -28.79 11.49 4.21
C VAL A 233 -27.46 12.09 3.78
N GLU A 234 -27.28 13.39 3.93
CA GLU A 234 -26.01 14.05 3.61
C GLU A 234 -24.86 13.57 4.49
N ASN A 235 -25.12 13.33 5.78
CA ASN A 235 -24.15 12.76 6.70
C ASN A 235 -23.81 11.31 6.30
N GLY A 236 -24.79 10.54 5.81
CA GLY A 236 -24.56 9.23 5.20
C GLY A 236 -23.66 9.30 3.95
N LEU A 237 -23.97 10.20 3.01
CA LEU A 237 -23.17 10.42 1.79
C LEU A 237 -21.73 10.86 2.12
N THR A 238 -21.60 11.72 3.13
CA THR A 238 -20.33 12.15 3.69
C THR A 238 -19.52 10.97 4.20
N LEU A 239 -20.13 10.05 4.94
CA LEU A 239 -19.46 8.86 5.46
C LEU A 239 -18.99 7.93 4.33
N VAL A 240 -19.81 7.76 3.29
CA VAL A 240 -19.44 7.00 2.08
C VAL A 240 -18.22 7.63 1.40
N ALA A 241 -18.25 8.94 1.15
CA ALA A 241 -17.14 9.65 0.52
C ALA A 241 -15.87 9.61 1.38
N LEU A 242 -16.00 9.71 2.70
CA LEU A 242 -14.91 9.58 3.66
C LEU A 242 -14.24 8.20 3.59
N GLY A 243 -15.03 7.13 3.54
CA GLY A 243 -14.54 5.76 3.35
C GLY A 243 -13.75 5.63 2.05
N MET A 244 -14.29 6.17 0.95
CA MET A 244 -13.63 6.13 -0.37
C MET A 244 -12.31 6.91 -0.43
N VAL A 245 -12.27 8.13 0.14
CA VAL A 245 -11.04 8.94 0.21
C VAL A 245 -9.98 8.24 1.06
N SER A 246 -10.38 7.63 2.17
CA SER A 246 -9.48 6.90 3.07
C SER A 246 -8.92 5.65 2.36
N ALA A 247 -9.78 4.86 1.70
CA ALA A 247 -9.36 3.71 0.91
C ALA A 247 -8.37 4.09 -0.21
N LEU A 248 -8.65 5.18 -0.92
CA LEU A 248 -7.77 5.68 -2.00
C LEU A 248 -6.41 6.15 -1.46
N ALA A 249 -6.39 6.78 -0.29
CA ALA A 249 -5.16 7.17 0.40
C ALA A 249 -4.30 5.95 0.76
N VAL A 250 -4.92 4.90 1.30
CA VAL A 250 -4.22 3.65 1.60
C VAL A 250 -3.69 3.00 0.31
N LEU A 251 -4.53 2.83 -0.71
CA LEU A 251 -4.12 2.26 -2.01
C LEU A 251 -2.88 2.96 -2.59
N GLN A 252 -2.93 4.29 -2.61
CA GLN A 252 -1.85 5.07 -3.16
C GLN A 252 -0.55 4.92 -2.36
N ARG A 253 -0.63 4.96 -1.03
CA ARG A 253 0.53 4.76 -0.15
C ARG A 253 1.11 3.36 -0.34
N THR A 254 0.28 2.33 -0.39
CA THR A 254 0.70 0.95 -0.67
C THR A 254 1.44 0.87 -1.99
N ARG A 255 0.91 1.48 -3.05
CA ARG A 255 1.57 1.51 -4.37
C ARG A 255 2.92 2.22 -4.34
N LEU A 256 3.03 3.37 -3.67
CA LEU A 256 4.29 4.10 -3.53
C LEU A 256 5.32 3.27 -2.76
N THR A 257 4.90 2.68 -1.63
CA THR A 257 5.76 1.83 -0.79
C THR A 257 6.22 0.58 -1.53
N ALA A 258 5.34 -0.08 -2.28
CA ALA A 258 5.69 -1.22 -3.13
C ALA A 258 6.73 -0.83 -4.20
N PHE A 259 6.56 0.31 -4.85
CA PHE A 259 7.51 0.81 -5.84
C PHE A 259 8.87 1.15 -5.22
N GLU A 260 8.89 1.83 -4.08
CA GLU A 260 10.12 2.13 -3.34
C GLU A 260 10.85 0.86 -2.90
N THR A 261 10.09 -0.13 -2.43
CA THR A 261 10.60 -1.45 -2.03
C THR A 261 11.23 -2.19 -3.21
N MET A 262 10.58 -2.18 -4.38
CA MET A 262 11.12 -2.76 -5.61
C MET A 262 12.43 -2.08 -6.02
N ARG A 263 12.45 -0.74 -6.00
CA ARG A 263 13.64 0.07 -6.34
C ARG A 263 14.80 -0.15 -5.36
N ALA A 264 14.50 -0.31 -4.07
CA ALA A 264 15.49 -0.64 -3.05
C ALA A 264 16.09 -2.04 -3.29
N ASN A 265 15.25 -3.02 -3.67
CA ASN A 265 15.71 -4.36 -3.99
C ASN A 265 16.63 -4.41 -5.23
N GLU A 266 16.32 -3.67 -6.30
CA GLU A 266 17.16 -3.59 -7.51
C GLU A 266 18.55 -3.01 -7.23
N ARG A 267 18.64 -2.03 -6.34
CA ARG A 267 19.90 -1.37 -5.99
C ARG A 267 20.74 -2.16 -4.99
N ALA A 268 20.14 -3.13 -4.29
CA ALA A 268 20.82 -3.89 -3.28
C ALA A 268 21.79 -4.90 -3.92
N VAL A 269 23.02 -4.45 -4.15
CA VAL A 269 24.19 -5.33 -4.35
C VAL A 269 24.58 -5.84 -2.96
N ALA A 270 24.14 -7.05 -2.64
CA ALA A 270 24.43 -7.63 -1.34
C ALA A 270 25.69 -8.49 -1.43
N GLU A 271 26.73 -8.07 -0.71
CA GLU A 271 28.05 -8.71 -0.74
C GLU A 271 28.14 -9.93 0.20
N SER A 272 27.16 -10.12 1.09
CA SER A 272 27.15 -11.23 2.04
C SER A 272 25.78 -11.93 2.17
N PRO A 273 25.77 -13.26 2.40
CA PRO A 273 24.55 -14.03 2.65
C PRO A 273 23.70 -13.51 3.82
N TYR A 274 24.32 -12.96 4.87
CA TYR A 274 23.61 -12.36 6.01
C TYR A 274 22.84 -11.10 5.61
N GLN A 275 23.47 -10.22 4.81
CA GLN A 275 22.80 -9.04 4.27
C GLN A 275 21.62 -9.43 3.36
N ILE A 276 21.77 -10.47 2.53
CA ILE A 276 20.68 -10.99 1.69
C ILE A 276 19.53 -11.51 2.57
N ARG A 277 19.79 -12.30 3.63
CA ARG A 277 18.75 -12.76 4.56
C ARG A 277 18.03 -11.60 5.25
N SER A 278 18.77 -10.60 5.74
CA SER A 278 18.18 -9.43 6.38
C SER A 278 17.32 -8.60 5.41
N LEU A 279 17.74 -8.51 4.15
CA LEU A 279 16.98 -7.85 3.09
C LEU A 279 15.70 -8.64 2.81
N ILE A 280 15.79 -9.96 2.62
CA ILE A 280 14.62 -10.82 2.41
C ILE A 280 13.62 -10.69 3.56
N SER A 281 14.08 -10.72 4.82
CA SER A 281 13.20 -10.54 5.98
C SER A 281 12.47 -9.21 5.92
N ARG A 282 13.18 -8.08 5.72
CA ARG A 282 12.56 -6.75 5.62
C ARG A 282 11.60 -6.64 4.44
N LEU A 283 11.93 -7.26 3.32
CA LEU A 283 11.06 -7.28 2.14
C LEU A 283 9.80 -8.12 2.40
N SER A 284 9.92 -9.26 3.07
CA SER A 284 8.79 -10.12 3.46
C SER A 284 7.88 -9.42 4.46
N ASP A 285 8.43 -8.77 5.49
CA ASP A 285 7.66 -7.98 6.45
C ASP A 285 6.93 -6.84 5.74
N GLY A 286 7.62 -6.12 4.84
CA GLY A 286 7.03 -5.05 4.03
C GLY A 286 5.90 -5.55 3.12
N VAL A 287 6.07 -6.69 2.44
CA VAL A 287 5.02 -7.29 1.60
C VAL A 287 3.80 -7.70 2.43
N ASN A 288 4.01 -8.30 3.61
CA ASN A 288 2.92 -8.67 4.51
C ASN A 288 2.12 -7.42 4.95
N GLU A 289 2.81 -6.33 5.31
CA GLU A 289 2.15 -5.06 5.62
C GLU A 289 1.36 -4.49 4.42
N LEU A 290 1.90 -4.58 3.21
CA LEU A 290 1.20 -4.13 2.00
C LEU A 290 -0.06 -4.96 1.71
N GLN A 291 -0.01 -6.27 1.92
CA GLN A 291 -1.17 -7.16 1.77
C GLN A 291 -2.24 -6.84 2.82
N LEU A 292 -1.85 -6.62 4.07
CA LEU A 292 -2.76 -6.19 5.13
C LEU A 292 -3.37 -4.82 4.82
N ASP A 293 -2.58 -3.87 4.30
CA ASP A 293 -3.06 -2.56 3.83
C ASP A 293 -4.11 -2.67 2.72
N LEU A 294 -3.97 -3.62 1.79
CA LEU A 294 -4.98 -3.83 0.75
C LEU A 294 -6.25 -4.49 1.32
N ALA A 295 -6.11 -5.60 2.06
CA ALA A 295 -7.25 -6.34 2.58
C ALA A 295 -8.05 -5.54 3.63
N PHE A 296 -7.38 -4.99 4.64
CA PHE A 296 -8.07 -4.30 5.74
C PHE A 296 -8.13 -2.78 5.57
N GLY A 297 -7.27 -2.19 4.74
CA GLY A 297 -7.22 -0.75 4.52
C GLY A 297 -7.98 -0.27 3.28
N VAL A 298 -8.37 -1.18 2.39
CA VAL A 298 -9.09 -0.84 1.15
C VAL A 298 -10.37 -1.65 1.04
N GLU A 299 -10.30 -2.98 0.98
CA GLU A 299 -11.51 -3.83 0.78
C GLU A 299 -12.51 -3.61 1.91
N ALA A 300 -12.02 -3.56 3.16
CA ALA A 300 -12.86 -3.22 4.30
C ALA A 300 -13.57 -1.87 4.08
N TYR A 301 -12.92 -0.76 3.73
CA TYR A 301 -13.65 0.53 3.61
C TYR A 301 -14.51 0.64 2.36
N VAL A 302 -14.15 -0.08 1.29
CA VAL A 302 -14.91 -0.09 0.05
C VAL A 302 -16.20 -0.89 0.20
N ASP A 303 -16.22 -1.93 1.04
CA ASP A 303 -17.36 -2.84 1.19
C ASP A 303 -18.03 -2.84 2.60
N SER A 304 -17.42 -2.24 3.64
CA SER A 304 -17.90 -2.34 5.04
C SER A 304 -18.95 -1.33 5.46
N LEU A 305 -19.23 -0.32 4.65
CA LEU A 305 -20.39 0.54 4.89
C LEU A 305 -21.65 -0.22 4.49
N LEU A 306 -21.98 -1.24 5.28
CA LEU A 306 -23.21 -2.01 5.22
C LEU A 306 -24.35 -1.15 5.77
N ILE A 307 -24.64 -0.05 5.08
CA ILE A 307 -25.90 0.66 5.21
C ILE A 307 -26.77 0.06 4.11
N PRO A 308 -27.71 -0.85 4.41
CA PRO A 308 -28.51 -1.57 3.42
C PRO A 308 -29.58 -0.65 2.81
N GLU A 309 -29.14 0.44 2.20
CA GLU A 309 -29.97 1.54 1.75
C GLU A 309 -29.54 1.95 0.34
N MET A 310 -30.51 1.83 -0.57
CA MET A 310 -30.27 1.94 -2.00
C MET A 310 -29.57 3.24 -2.40
N VAL A 311 -29.88 4.37 -1.76
CA VAL A 311 -29.24 5.67 -2.07
C VAL A 311 -27.75 5.65 -1.74
N MET A 312 -27.36 5.07 -0.61
CA MET A 312 -25.96 4.99 -0.18
C MET A 312 -25.21 3.96 -1.02
N GLU A 313 -25.77 2.76 -1.21
CA GLU A 313 -25.16 1.68 -1.99
C GLU A 313 -24.89 2.12 -3.44
N VAL A 314 -25.87 2.78 -4.06
CA VAL A 314 -25.74 3.35 -5.40
C VAL A 314 -24.62 4.38 -5.47
N PHE A 315 -24.58 5.29 -4.50
CA PHE A 315 -23.56 6.33 -4.49
C PHE A 315 -22.18 5.73 -4.26
N GLN A 316 -22.08 4.78 -3.33
CA GLN A 316 -20.86 4.03 -3.03
C GLN A 316 -20.34 3.28 -4.26
N SER A 317 -21.19 2.49 -4.93
CA SER A 317 -20.77 1.74 -6.12
C SER A 317 -20.36 2.67 -7.26
N SER A 318 -21.15 3.72 -7.52
CA SER A 318 -20.87 4.66 -8.60
C SER A 318 -19.63 5.52 -8.33
N LEU A 319 -19.41 5.96 -7.09
CA LEU A 319 -18.22 6.71 -6.69
C LEU A 319 -16.97 5.82 -6.72
N ARG A 320 -17.07 4.57 -6.26
CA ARG A 320 -15.99 3.57 -6.34
C ARG A 320 -15.50 3.38 -7.77
N ASP A 321 -16.44 3.24 -8.70
CA ASP A 321 -16.14 3.04 -10.12
C ASP A 321 -15.57 4.33 -10.73
N ALA A 322 -16.14 5.51 -10.41
CA ALA A 322 -15.64 6.80 -10.89
C ALA A 322 -14.24 7.15 -10.37
N LEU A 323 -13.86 6.66 -9.19
CA LEU A 323 -12.52 6.80 -8.63
C LEU A 323 -11.51 5.78 -9.20
N GLY A 324 -11.98 4.75 -9.92
CA GLY A 324 -11.12 3.69 -10.45
C GLY A 324 -10.48 2.83 -9.36
N ILE A 325 -11.15 2.69 -8.20
CA ILE A 325 -10.63 1.93 -7.06
C ILE A 325 -10.39 0.45 -7.43
N PRO A 326 -11.31 -0.27 -8.13
CA PRO A 326 -11.11 -1.68 -8.47
C PRO A 326 -9.86 -1.89 -9.34
N ASP A 327 -9.71 -1.10 -10.41
CA ASP A 327 -8.54 -1.18 -11.29
C ASP A 327 -7.24 -0.85 -10.55
N SER A 328 -7.27 0.16 -9.66
CA SER A 328 -6.10 0.55 -8.87
C SER A 328 -5.71 -0.53 -7.84
N LEU A 329 -6.70 -1.17 -7.23
CA LEU A 329 -6.52 -2.28 -6.30
C LEU A 329 -5.89 -3.49 -7.02
N GLU A 330 -6.44 -3.92 -8.16
CA GLU A 330 -5.90 -5.03 -8.95
C GLU A 330 -4.46 -4.76 -9.41
N ASN A 331 -4.20 -3.55 -9.90
CA ASN A 331 -2.85 -3.13 -10.29
C ASN A 331 -1.86 -3.18 -9.11
N SER A 332 -2.28 -2.76 -7.93
CA SER A 332 -1.45 -2.75 -6.73
C SER A 332 -1.21 -4.16 -6.19
N ALA A 333 -2.24 -5.01 -6.19
CA ALA A 333 -2.12 -6.43 -5.83
C ALA A 333 -1.11 -7.16 -6.75
N ARG A 334 -1.20 -6.96 -8.08
CA ARG A 334 -0.23 -7.51 -9.04
C ARG A 334 1.20 -7.03 -8.79
N MET A 335 1.39 -5.80 -8.32
CA MET A 335 2.72 -5.29 -7.95
C MET A 335 3.28 -6.01 -6.72
N VAL A 336 2.44 -6.23 -5.70
CA VAL A 336 2.79 -6.96 -4.48
C VAL A 336 3.07 -8.44 -4.76
N GLU A 337 2.31 -9.08 -5.64
CA GLU A 337 2.57 -10.45 -6.11
C GLU A 337 3.92 -10.58 -6.82
N ARG A 338 4.25 -9.61 -7.69
CA ARG A 338 5.57 -9.57 -8.36
C ARG A 338 6.70 -9.42 -7.35
N LEU A 339 6.55 -8.56 -6.34
CA LEU A 339 7.51 -8.45 -5.24
C LEU A 339 7.69 -9.78 -4.51
N THR A 340 6.60 -10.46 -4.17
CA THR A 340 6.61 -11.78 -3.51
C THR A 340 7.38 -12.81 -4.35
N SER A 341 7.15 -12.82 -5.67
CA SER A 341 7.87 -13.70 -6.60
C SER A 341 9.37 -13.39 -6.64
N VAL A 342 9.76 -12.11 -6.66
CA VAL A 342 11.17 -11.69 -6.66
C VAL A 342 11.86 -12.07 -5.35
N ILE A 343 11.21 -11.87 -4.20
CA ILE A 343 11.71 -12.28 -2.89
C ILE A 343 11.91 -13.79 -2.84
N SER A 344 10.92 -14.55 -3.32
CA SER A 344 10.98 -16.01 -3.37
C SER A 344 12.14 -16.50 -4.24
N ALA A 345 12.31 -15.93 -5.45
CA ALA A 345 13.43 -16.27 -6.33
C ALA A 345 14.79 -15.95 -5.69
N ARG A 346 14.93 -14.80 -5.01
CA ARG A 346 16.17 -14.42 -4.32
C ARG A 346 16.45 -15.32 -3.11
N SER A 347 15.41 -15.74 -2.39
CA SER A 347 15.52 -16.69 -1.28
C SER A 347 15.98 -18.07 -1.76
N ALA A 348 15.46 -18.55 -2.89
CA ALA A 348 15.87 -19.82 -3.50
C ALA A 348 17.31 -19.75 -4.00
N ALA A 349 17.71 -18.65 -4.65
CA ALA A 349 19.09 -18.42 -5.08
C ALA A 349 20.07 -18.42 -3.89
N LEU A 350 19.70 -17.77 -2.79
CA LEU A 350 20.49 -17.76 -1.56
C LEU A 350 20.60 -19.16 -0.93
N GLN A 351 19.50 -19.91 -0.88
CA GLN A 351 19.52 -21.29 -0.38
C GLN A 351 20.43 -22.19 -1.23
N ALA A 352 20.41 -22.02 -2.56
CA ALA A 352 21.29 -22.74 -3.47
C ALA A 352 22.77 -22.39 -3.24
N GLU A 353 23.11 -21.11 -3.08
CA GLU A 353 24.49 -20.67 -2.80
C GLU A 353 25.01 -21.21 -1.46
N LEU A 354 24.17 -21.21 -0.43
CA LEU A 354 24.51 -21.77 0.87
C LEU A 354 24.70 -23.29 0.81
N ALA A 355 23.81 -24.00 0.11
CA ALA A 355 23.94 -25.44 -0.08
C ALA A 355 25.23 -25.79 -0.84
N GLU A 356 25.62 -25.01 -1.85
CA GLU A 356 26.88 -25.22 -2.56
C GLU A 356 28.10 -24.97 -1.64
N ARG A 357 28.03 -23.95 -0.78
CA ARG A 357 29.10 -23.65 0.18
C ARG A 357 29.24 -24.75 1.24
N ASP A 358 28.12 -25.26 1.74
CA ASP A 358 28.10 -26.34 2.72
C ASP A 358 28.60 -27.65 2.10
N ASP A 359 28.19 -27.99 0.87
CA ASP A 359 28.70 -29.16 0.14
C ASP A 359 30.21 -29.05 -0.13
N ARG A 360 30.72 -27.86 -0.51
CA ARG A 360 32.17 -27.64 -0.62
C ARG A 360 32.89 -27.86 0.72
N ARG A 361 32.32 -27.36 1.82
CA ARG A 361 32.90 -27.54 3.16
C ARG A 361 32.89 -29.00 3.57
N ASP A 362 31.78 -29.69 3.41
CA ASP A 362 31.63 -31.11 3.74
C ASP A 362 32.58 -31.98 2.93
N ARG A 363 32.80 -31.68 1.65
CA ARG A 363 33.82 -32.35 0.85
C ARG A 363 35.23 -32.13 1.40
N THR A 364 35.57 -30.90 1.80
CA THR A 364 36.90 -30.62 2.38
C THR A 364 37.10 -31.26 3.75
N VAL A 365 36.09 -31.25 4.61
CA VAL A 365 36.12 -31.90 5.93
C VAL A 365 36.21 -33.42 5.77
N SER A 366 35.39 -34.00 4.88
CA SER A 366 35.43 -35.43 4.57
C SER A 366 36.79 -35.85 4.01
N ALA A 367 37.38 -35.05 3.12
CA ALA A 367 38.73 -35.30 2.61
C ALA A 367 39.80 -35.24 3.72
N LEU A 368 39.72 -34.25 4.62
CA LEU A 368 40.63 -34.13 5.77
C LEU A 368 40.49 -35.32 6.73
N VAL A 369 39.27 -35.74 7.05
CA VAL A 369 39.01 -36.91 7.89
C VAL A 369 39.53 -38.18 7.24
N ALA A 370 39.34 -38.35 5.93
CA ALA A 370 39.89 -39.49 5.20
C ALA A 370 41.43 -39.53 5.25
N VAL A 371 42.09 -38.38 5.08
CA VAL A 371 43.56 -38.26 5.19
C VAL A 371 44.03 -38.56 6.62
N ALA A 372 43.39 -37.97 7.63
CA ALA A 372 43.75 -38.19 9.03
C ALA A 372 43.59 -39.65 9.45
N THR A 373 42.49 -40.28 9.04
CA THR A 373 42.23 -41.71 9.28
C THR A 373 43.28 -42.58 8.58
N GLY A 374 43.66 -42.24 7.35
CA GLY A 374 44.70 -42.95 6.61
C GLY A 374 46.09 -42.89 7.26
N ILE A 375 46.42 -41.81 7.96
CA ILE A 375 47.72 -41.64 8.65
C ILE A 375 47.74 -42.35 10.02
N ALA A 376 46.61 -42.39 10.73
CA ALA A 376 46.53 -42.94 12.09
C ALA A 376 46.43 -44.49 12.14
N LEU A 377 45.92 -45.11 11.08
CA LEU A 377 45.67 -46.55 11.00
C LEU A 377 46.95 -47.43 10.92
N PRO A 378 48.01 -47.07 10.17
CA PRO A 378 49.23 -47.88 10.13
C PRO A 378 49.96 -47.95 11.49
N PRO A 379 50.16 -46.84 12.23
CA PRO A 379 50.75 -46.89 13.56
C PRO A 379 49.93 -47.69 14.57
N THR A 380 48.60 -47.60 14.52
CA THR A 380 47.72 -48.37 15.43
C THR A 380 47.75 -49.86 15.12
N LEU A 381 47.79 -50.27 13.85
CA LEU A 381 48.00 -51.66 13.44
C LEU A 381 49.37 -52.19 13.86
N LEU A 382 50.42 -51.37 13.72
CA LEU A 382 51.77 -51.73 14.19
C LEU A 382 51.82 -51.87 15.72
N LEU A 383 51.21 -50.94 16.45
CA LEU A 383 51.11 -51.01 17.91
C LEU A 383 50.33 -52.25 18.36
N ALA A 384 49.22 -52.58 17.69
CA ALA A 384 48.46 -53.80 17.94
C ALA A 384 49.28 -55.07 17.64
N TYR A 385 50.05 -55.08 16.54
CA TYR A 385 50.95 -56.18 16.20
C TYR A 385 52.00 -56.42 17.28
N PHE A 386 52.64 -55.35 17.76
CA PHE A 386 53.64 -55.44 18.85
C PHE A 386 53.01 -55.72 20.22
N GLY A 387 51.75 -55.35 20.45
CA GLY A 387 51.03 -55.59 21.70
C GLY A 387 50.46 -57.00 21.85
N VAL A 388 49.98 -57.62 20.76
CA VAL A 388 49.30 -58.93 20.78
C VAL A 388 50.27 -60.10 20.58
N ASN A 389 51.35 -59.93 19.81
CA ASN A 389 52.31 -61.01 19.50
C ASN A 389 53.55 -61.00 20.43
N ALA A 390 53.34 -61.02 21.75
CA ALA A 390 54.43 -61.06 22.74
C ALA A 390 55.35 -62.29 22.61
N SER A 391 54.95 -63.35 21.89
CA SER A 391 55.75 -64.58 21.72
C SER A 391 56.70 -64.58 20.51
N ASN A 392 56.47 -63.71 19.50
CA ASN A 392 57.30 -63.62 18.28
C ASN A 392 58.20 -62.37 18.24
N VAL A 393 58.14 -61.53 19.27
CA VAL A 393 58.97 -60.31 19.41
C VAL A 393 60.07 -60.59 20.41
N ASN A 394 61.32 -60.58 19.96
CA ASN A 394 62.46 -60.89 20.81
C ASN A 394 62.77 -59.72 21.76
N ASN A 395 62.54 -59.90 23.06
CA ASN A 395 62.73 -58.88 24.12
C ASN A 395 64.15 -58.29 24.23
N ARG A 396 65.15 -58.82 23.50
CA ARG A 396 66.52 -58.28 23.46
C ARG A 396 66.81 -57.38 22.26
N ARG A 397 65.85 -57.13 21.36
CA ARG A 397 66.04 -56.27 20.17
C ARG A 397 65.13 -55.06 20.20
N SER A 398 65.65 -53.93 19.73
CA SER A 398 64.88 -52.69 19.58
C SER A 398 63.78 -52.86 18.53
N ILE A 399 62.62 -52.25 18.79
CA ILE A 399 61.45 -52.19 17.88
C ILE A 399 61.83 -51.57 16.52
N PHE A 400 62.91 -50.77 16.49
CA PHE A 400 63.41 -50.10 15.29
C PHE A 400 64.44 -50.91 14.48
N ASP A 401 64.65 -52.19 14.77
CA ASP A 401 65.57 -53.04 14.01
C ASP A 401 64.95 -53.45 12.66
N LEU A 402 65.17 -52.59 11.65
CA LEU A 402 64.64 -52.75 10.28
C LEU A 402 65.04 -54.07 9.62
N HIS A 403 66.15 -54.69 10.02
CA HIS A 403 66.61 -55.95 9.45
C HIS A 403 65.80 -57.16 9.94
N ALA A 404 65.16 -57.06 11.11
CA ALA A 404 64.36 -58.14 11.70
C ALA A 404 62.84 -57.94 11.47
N TYR A 405 62.36 -56.70 11.56
CA TYR A 405 60.91 -56.40 11.48
C TYR A 405 60.51 -55.61 10.23
N GLY A 406 61.45 -55.33 9.31
CA GLY A 406 61.18 -54.53 8.11
C GLY A 406 60.01 -55.04 7.27
N TRP A 407 59.80 -56.35 7.18
CA TRP A 407 58.67 -56.93 6.45
C TRP A 407 57.31 -56.61 7.10
N ALA A 408 57.25 -56.55 8.43
CA ALA A 408 56.03 -56.16 9.16
C ALA A 408 55.69 -54.68 8.92
N TYR A 409 56.70 -53.80 8.91
CA TYR A 409 56.53 -52.40 8.54
C TYR A 409 56.06 -52.23 7.09
N VAL A 410 56.65 -52.97 6.14
CA VAL A 410 56.23 -52.93 4.73
C VAL A 410 54.80 -53.41 4.56
N LEU A 411 54.43 -54.57 5.13
CA LEU A 411 53.06 -55.10 5.05
C LEU A 411 52.03 -54.16 5.68
N ALA A 412 52.38 -53.51 6.81
CA ALA A 412 51.48 -52.56 7.47
C ALA A 412 51.25 -51.29 6.63
N TRP A 413 52.28 -50.80 5.91
CA TRP A 413 52.19 -49.56 5.13
C TRP A 413 51.76 -49.75 3.67
N LEU A 414 51.97 -50.94 3.09
CA LEU A 414 51.68 -51.25 1.69
C LEU A 414 50.24 -50.92 1.25
N PRO A 415 49.17 -51.31 1.97
CA PRO A 415 47.81 -50.96 1.57
C PRO A 415 47.57 -49.44 1.57
N PHE A 416 48.21 -48.68 2.47
CA PHE A 416 48.09 -47.22 2.53
C PHE A 416 48.82 -46.54 1.39
N VAL A 417 50.03 -47.01 1.05
CA VAL A 417 50.78 -46.51 -0.10
C VAL A 417 50.02 -46.79 -1.40
N ALA A 418 49.44 -47.98 -1.56
CA ALA A 418 48.62 -48.31 -2.72
C ALA A 418 47.40 -47.37 -2.84
N LEU A 419 46.71 -47.12 -1.73
CA LEU A 419 45.52 -46.24 -1.69
C LEU A 419 45.89 -44.77 -1.96
N ALA A 420 47.03 -44.31 -1.44
CA ALA A 420 47.58 -42.97 -1.71
C ALA A 420 47.98 -42.80 -3.19
N VAL A 421 48.60 -43.81 -3.79
CA VAL A 421 48.97 -43.80 -5.23
C VAL A 421 47.71 -43.78 -6.09
N VAL A 422 46.69 -44.58 -5.78
CA VAL A 422 45.41 -44.59 -6.51
C VAL A 422 44.69 -43.23 -6.37
N GLY A 423 44.65 -42.66 -5.16
CA GLY A 423 44.09 -41.34 -4.92
C GLY A 423 44.81 -40.24 -5.71
N TYR A 424 46.15 -40.25 -5.71
CA TYR A 424 46.97 -39.31 -6.47
C TYR A 424 46.73 -39.42 -7.99
N LEU A 425 46.63 -40.66 -8.51
CA LEU A 425 46.33 -40.89 -9.93
C LEU A 425 44.93 -40.40 -10.32
N LEU A 426 43.91 -40.60 -9.47
CA LEU A 426 42.56 -40.10 -9.70
C LEU A 426 42.49 -38.56 -9.69
N LEU A 427 43.10 -37.92 -8.70
CA LEU A 427 43.21 -36.45 -8.60
C LEU A 427 43.90 -35.87 -9.84
N ARG A 428 45.04 -36.44 -10.24
CA ARG A 428 45.78 -35.98 -11.42
C ARG A 428 44.98 -36.14 -12.72
N ARG A 429 44.10 -37.15 -12.81
CA ARG A 429 43.23 -37.39 -13.96
C ARG A 429 42.08 -36.39 -14.04
N VAL A 430 41.51 -35.99 -12.90
CA VAL A 430 40.46 -34.95 -12.81
C VAL A 430 41.04 -33.56 -13.11
N SER A 431 42.18 -33.20 -12.51
CA SER A 431 42.81 -31.89 -12.76
C SER A 431 43.25 -31.69 -14.22
N ARG A 432 43.66 -32.76 -14.92
CA ARG A 432 43.95 -32.70 -16.37
C ARG A 432 42.71 -32.49 -17.24
N ARG A 433 41.52 -32.84 -16.76
CA ARG A 433 40.24 -32.65 -17.49
C ARG A 433 39.69 -31.24 -17.29
N SER A 434 39.89 -30.63 -16.12
CA SER A 434 39.46 -29.26 -15.84
C SER A 434 40.34 -28.18 -16.49
N GLY A 435 41.60 -28.49 -16.84
CA GLY A 435 42.50 -27.56 -17.55
C GLY A 435 42.14 -27.27 -19.01
N SER A 436 41.13 -27.93 -19.57
CA SER A 436 40.68 -27.75 -20.97
C SER A 436 39.51 -26.77 -21.13
N LEU A 437 38.95 -26.22 -20.05
CA LEU A 437 37.77 -25.34 -20.09
C LEU A 437 38.05 -23.85 -19.80
N LEU A 438 39.32 -23.46 -19.60
CA LEU A 438 39.73 -22.06 -19.50
C LEU A 438 40.53 -21.67 -20.74
N ALA A 439 39.82 -21.52 -21.87
CA ALA A 439 40.29 -20.64 -22.93
C ALA A 439 40.01 -19.17 -22.48
N PRO A 440 40.91 -18.22 -22.73
CA PRO A 440 40.68 -16.81 -22.39
C PRO A 440 39.47 -16.28 -23.19
N PRO A 441 38.62 -15.41 -22.60
CA PRO A 441 37.50 -14.83 -23.33
C PRO A 441 38.06 -13.95 -24.46
N ALA A 442 37.67 -14.26 -25.70
CA ALA A 442 37.88 -13.37 -26.83
C ALA A 442 37.13 -12.07 -26.56
N THR A 443 37.87 -10.96 -26.48
CA THR A 443 37.32 -9.60 -26.51
C THR A 443 36.61 -9.38 -27.84
N GLY A 444 35.29 -9.39 -27.81
CA GLY A 444 34.41 -8.95 -28.91
C GLY A 444 33.10 -8.41 -28.33
N PRO A 445 32.53 -7.33 -28.88
CA PRO A 445 31.29 -6.75 -28.34
C PRO A 445 30.11 -7.71 -28.53
N ALA A 446 29.25 -7.78 -27.52
CA ALA A 446 28.09 -8.67 -27.49
C ALA A 446 27.11 -8.37 -28.66
N PRO A 447 26.51 -9.39 -29.29
CA PRO A 447 25.50 -9.17 -30.32
C PRO A 447 24.22 -8.63 -29.69
N VAL A 448 23.74 -7.51 -30.25
CA VAL A 448 22.43 -6.92 -29.97
C VAL A 448 21.33 -7.91 -30.36
N PRO A 449 20.35 -8.20 -29.49
CA PRO A 449 19.22 -9.06 -29.86
C PRO A 449 18.35 -8.36 -30.91
N ALA A 450 17.96 -9.11 -31.95
CA ALA A 450 17.13 -8.61 -33.04
C ALA A 450 15.75 -8.13 -32.53
N PRO A 451 15.18 -7.04 -33.10
CA PRO A 451 13.83 -6.60 -32.77
C PRO A 451 12.80 -7.64 -33.23
N ARG A 452 11.84 -7.96 -32.35
CA ARG A 452 10.69 -8.80 -32.69
C ARG A 452 9.76 -8.08 -33.68
N PRO A 453 9.24 -8.74 -34.71
CA PRO A 453 8.24 -8.16 -35.59
C PRO A 453 6.91 -7.96 -34.85
N PRO A 454 6.10 -6.95 -35.22
CA PRO A 454 4.80 -6.70 -34.63
C PRO A 454 3.82 -7.81 -35.03
N SER A 455 3.30 -8.51 -34.02
CA SER A 455 2.12 -9.37 -34.15
C SER A 455 0.89 -8.47 -34.27
N GLY A 456 0.31 -8.41 -35.47
CA GLY A 456 -1.00 -7.82 -35.70
C GLY A 456 -2.12 -8.78 -35.34
N SER A 457 -3.04 -8.30 -34.50
CA SER A 457 -4.50 -8.40 -34.64
C SER A 457 -5.12 -7.42 -33.65
#